data_AF-A0A6P1JA38-F1
#
_entry.id   AF-A0A6P1JA38-F1
#
_cell.length_a   1.000
_cell.length_b   1.000
_cell.length_c   1.000
_cell.angle_alpha   90.00
_cell.angle_beta   90.00
_cell.angle_gamma   90.00
#
_symmetry.space_group_name_H-M   'P 1'
#
loop_
_entity.id
_entity.type
_entity.pdbx_description
1 polymer ?
#
loop_
_entity_poly.entity_id
_entity_poly.type
_entity_poly.pdbx_seq_one_letter_code
_entity_poly.pdbx_strand_id
1 'polypeptide(L)' 'MSLVTTVLAEAAHTELPMPTIVYGLIAVVAFTALGFVTWSYRDVANRHSHKTGAGSHDSHGHGH' A
#
# COMPACT_ATOMS: atom_id res chain seq x y z
N MET A 1 -28.64 18.83 33.40
CA MET A 1 -27.56 18.32 32.54
C MET A 1 -28.01 16.99 31.96
N SER A 2 -28.01 16.84 30.64
CA SER A 2 -28.49 15.65 29.93
C SER A 2 -27.39 14.58 29.85
N LEU A 3 -27.75 13.30 29.79
CA LEU A 3 -26.76 12.22 29.58
C LEU A 3 -26.01 12.37 28.25
N VAL A 4 -26.66 12.95 27.24
CA VAL A 4 -26.01 13.25 25.96
C VAL A 4 -24.91 14.30 26.16
N THR A 5 -25.16 15.33 26.99
CA THR A 5 -24.16 16.36 27.28
C THR A 5 -22.99 15.84 28.12
N THR A 6 -23.23 14.86 29.00
CA THR A 6 -22.14 14.27 29.80
C THR A 6 -21.27 13.33 28.97
N VAL A 7 -21.87 12.51 28.10
CA VAL A 7 -21.12 11.61 27.19
C VAL A 7 -20.29 12.41 26.20
N LEU A 8 -20.83 13.51 25.65
CA LEU A 8 -20.09 14.38 24.73
C LEU A 8 -18.92 15.10 25.43
N ALA A 9 -19.09 15.50 26.70
CA ALA A 9 -18.03 16.12 27.48
C ALA A 9 -16.89 15.13 27.80
N GLU A 10 -17.21 13.88 28.16
CA GLU A 10 -16.21 12.82 28.38
C GLU A 10 -15.46 12.44 27.09
N ALA A 11 -16.17 12.39 25.95
CA ALA A 11 -15.56 12.14 24.64
C ALA A 11 -14.64 13.28 24.19
N ALA A 12 -14.98 14.53 24.54
CA ALA A 12 -14.15 15.71 24.27
C ALA A 12 -12.94 15.81 25.21
N HIS A 13 -13.03 15.24 26.41
CA HIS A 13 -11.99 15.26 27.46
C HIS A 13 -11.20 13.94 27.54
N THR A 14 -11.27 13.11 26.49
CA THR A 14 -10.28 12.04 26.34
C THR A 14 -9.04 12.68 25.72
N GLU A 15 -8.15 13.19 26.58
CA GLU A 15 -6.79 13.59 26.19
C GLU A 15 -6.08 12.34 25.66
N LEU A 16 -6.29 12.04 24.38
CA LEU A 16 -5.54 10.99 23.71
C LEU A 16 -4.06 11.35 23.87
N PRO A 17 -3.19 10.39 24.28
CA PRO A 17 -1.75 10.62 24.43
C PRO A 17 -1.10 11.21 23.16
N MET A 18 -1.78 11.08 22.02
CA MET A 18 -1.38 11.60 20.72
C MET A 18 -2.60 12.18 19.98
N PRO A 19 -2.43 13.22 19.15
CA PRO A 19 -3.49 13.78 18.33
C PRO A 19 -4.20 12.71 17.49
N THR A 20 -5.53 12.81 17.34
CA THR A 20 -6.36 11.87 16.54
C THR A 20 -5.82 11.66 15.11
N ILE A 21 -5.23 12.70 14.53
CA ILE A 21 -4.60 12.68 13.20
C ILE A 21 -3.48 11.64 13.11
N VAL A 22 -2.72 11.42 14.19
CA VAL A 22 -1.58 10.48 14.21
C VAL A 22 -2.05 9.04 14.00
N TYR A 23 -3.18 8.64 14.59
CA TYR A 23 -3.75 7.31 14.38
C TYR A 23 -4.17 7.10 12.91
N GLY A 24 -4.78 8.11 12.30
CA GLY A 24 -5.10 8.08 10.86
C GLY A 24 -3.84 8.00 10.00
N LEU A 25 -2.81 8.76 10.35
CA LEU A 25 -1.52 8.77 9.65
C LEU A 25 -0.83 7.40 9.73
N ILE A 26 -0.82 6.75 10.90
CA ILE A 26 -0.28 5.39 11.08
C ILE A 26 -1.01 4.40 10.17
N ALA A 27 -2.34 4.45 10.13
CA ALA A 27 -3.12 3.57 9.26
C ALA A 27 -2.76 3.80 7.78
N VAL A 28 -2.72 5.06 7.32
CA VAL A 28 -2.33 5.40 5.94
C VAL A 28 -0.93 4.90 5.61
N VAL A 29 0.04 5.11 6.51
CA VAL A 29 1.42 4.64 6.32
C VAL A 29 1.48 3.11 6.24
N ALA A 30 0.79 2.41 7.13
CA ALA A 30 0.75 0.94 7.13
C ALA A 30 0.16 0.39 5.82
N PHE A 31 -1.00 0.90 5.38
CA PHE A 31 -1.62 0.48 4.12
C PHE A 31 -0.76 0.84 2.90
N THR A 32 -0.15 2.03 2.89
CA THR A 32 0.74 2.46 1.80
C THR A 32 1.98 1.56 1.71
N ALA A 33 2.58 1.21 2.85
CA ALA A 33 3.72 0.29 2.90
C ALA A 33 3.35 -1.10 2.35
N LEU A 34 2.21 -1.66 2.78
CA LEU A 34 1.72 -2.94 2.27
C LEU A 34 1.40 -2.89 0.76
N GLY A 35 0.79 -1.80 0.29
CA GLY A 35 0.53 -1.56 -1.12
C GLY A 35 1.82 -1.48 -1.95
N PHE A 36 2.83 -0.77 -1.43
CA PHE A 36 4.14 -0.67 -2.07
C PHE A 36 4.84 -2.02 -2.17
N VAL A 37 4.82 -2.82 -1.09
CA VAL A 37 5.38 -4.19 -1.10
C VAL A 37 4.70 -5.03 -2.19
N THR A 38 3.37 -5.01 -2.25
CA THR A 38 2.60 -5.76 -3.26
C THR A 38 2.92 -5.30 -4.68
N TRP A 39 3.04 -3.98 -4.89
CA TRP A 39 3.39 -3.41 -6.18
C TRP A 39 4.82 -3.75 -6.60
N SER A 40 5.77 -3.82 -5.66
CA SER A 40 7.15 -4.23 -5.92
C SER A 40 7.22 -5.64 -6.53
N TYR A 41 6.49 -6.60 -5.97
CA TYR A 41 6.37 -7.94 -6.58
C TYR A 41 5.70 -7.91 -7.96
N ARG A 42 4.70 -7.05 -8.14
CA ARG A 42 3.96 -6.91 -9.40
C ARG A 42 4.80 -6.26 -10.50
N ASP A 43 5.62 -5.26 -10.17
CA ASP A 43 6.57 -4.62 -11.10
C ASP A 43 7.62 -5.65 -11.58
N VAL A 44 8.10 -6.50 -10.68
CA VAL A 44 9.02 -7.60 -11.04
C VAL A 44 8.36 -8.61 -12.00
N ALA A 45 7.10 -8.99 -11.77
CA ALA A 45 6.37 -9.86 -12.69
C ALA A 45 6.14 -9.19 -14.06
N ASN A 46 5.90 -7.88 -14.08
CA ASN A 46 5.75 -7.11 -15.31
C ASN A 46 7.05 -7.05 -16.14
N ARG A 47 8.22 -7.13 -15.50
CA ARG A 47 9.53 -7.23 -16.18
C ARG A 47 9.82 -8.61 -16.79
N HIS A 48 9.13 -9.66 -16.37
CA HIS A 48 9.25 -10.98 -16.99
C HIS A 48 8.46 -11.12 -18.30
N SER A 49 7.51 -10.22 -18.58
CA SER A 49 6.79 -10.19 -19.86
C SER A 49 7.67 -9.71 -21.03
N HIS A 50 8.71 -8.94 -20.74
CA HIS A 50 9.59 -8.36 -21.76
C HIS A 50 10.64 -9.33 -22.34
N LYS A 51 10.61 -10.61 -21.93
CA LYS A 51 11.54 -11.64 -22.45
C LYS A 51 10.84 -12.88 -23.04
N THR A 52 9.51 -12.93 -23.10
CA THR A 52 8.79 -14.10 -23.65
C THR A 52 7.79 -13.77 -24.77
N GLY A 53 7.47 -12.49 -25.02
CA GLY A 53 6.36 -12.12 -25.91
C GLY A 53 6.70 -11.34 -27.18
N ALA A 54 7.91 -10.81 -27.34
CA ALA A 54 8.21 -9.91 -28.47
C ALA A 54 9.53 -10.26 -29.17
N GLY A 55 9.42 -11.08 -30.22
CA GLY A 55 10.17 -10.89 -31.47
C GLY A 55 11.66 -11.26 -31.48
N SER A 56 11.94 -12.54 -31.65
CA SER A 56 13.00 -13.05 -32.54
C SER A 56 12.74 -14.56 -32.73
N HIS A 57 12.25 -15.17 -33.81
CA HIS A 57 12.30 -14.91 -35.26
C HIS A 57 13.65 -14.36 -35.72
N ASP A 58 14.27 -15.04 -36.68
CA ASP A 58 15.63 -14.82 -37.18
C ASP A 58 16.67 -15.47 -36.22
N SER A 59 17.39 -16.53 -36.57
CA SER A 59 17.86 -16.95 -37.89
C SER A 59 18.39 -18.40 -37.84
N HIS A 60 18.31 -19.03 -39.01
CA HIS A 60 18.73 -20.38 -39.36
C HIS A 60 20.16 -20.77 -38.96
N GLY A 61 20.39 -22.08 -38.90
CA GLY A 61 21.60 -22.69 -38.37
C GLY A 61 22.86 -22.70 -39.24
N HIS A 62 23.92 -23.19 -38.62
CA HIS A 62 25.15 -23.80 -39.15
C HIS A 62 25.94 -24.16 -37.88
N GLY A 63 26.46 -25.37 -37.67
CA GLY A 63 27.20 -26.20 -38.60
C GLY A 63 28.60 -26.38 -38.00
N HIS A 64 29.08 -27.62 -38.02
CA HIS A 64 30.46 -28.09 -37.76
C HIS A 64 30.85 -28.32 -36.29
#